data_AF-A0A9D0L3P2-F1
#
_entry.id   AF-A0A9D0L3P2-F1
#
_cell.length_a   1.000
_cell.length_b   1.000
_cell.length_c   1.000
_cell.angle_alpha   90.00
_cell.angle_beta   90.00
_cell.angle_gamma   90.00
#
_symmetry.space_group_name_H-M   'P 1'
#
loop_
_entity.id
_entity.type
_entity.pdbx_description
1 polymer ?
#
loop_
_entity_poly.entity_id
_entity_poly.type
_entity_poly.pdbx_seq_one_letter_code
_entity_poly.pdbx_strand_id
1 'polypeptide(L)'
;MARKLSKRTKALREAVDRDSKFPLDDALGLVKKVATAKFDETVDIAVRLGVNPRHADQMVRGAVVLPHGTGQKVRVAVFARGDKAKEAEEAGADVVGDADLVEK
;
A
#
# COMPACT_ATOMS: atom_id res chain seq x y z
N MET A 1 12.76 -26.22 12.45
CA MET A 1 11.92 -26.17 13.68
C MET A 1 10.79 -25.18 13.46
N ALA A 2 9.53 -25.62 13.55
CA ALA A 2 8.38 -24.75 13.34
C ALA A 2 8.27 -23.73 14.49
N ARG A 3 8.38 -22.44 14.18
CA ARG A 3 8.30 -21.34 15.15
C ARG A 3 6.91 -21.37 15.81
N LYS A 4 6.87 -21.60 17.12
CA LYS A 4 5.62 -21.56 17.92
C LYS A 4 4.94 -20.21 17.71
N LEU A 5 3.68 -20.23 17.28
CA LEU A 5 2.93 -19.00 17.02
C LEU A 5 2.79 -18.16 18.30
N SER A 6 2.86 -16.83 18.15
CA SER A 6 2.54 -15.92 19.24
C SER A 6 1.06 -16.08 19.65
N LYS A 7 0.75 -15.81 20.93
CA LYS A 7 -0.63 -15.88 21.45
C LYS A 7 -1.60 -15.03 20.62
N ARG A 8 -1.16 -13.83 20.22
CA ARG A 8 -1.90 -12.93 19.33
C ARG A 8 -2.19 -13.60 17.99
N THR A 9 -1.16 -14.08 17.28
CA THR A 9 -1.33 -14.70 15.96
C THR A 9 -2.22 -15.94 16.00
N LYS A 10 -2.21 -16.70 17.10
CA LYS A 10 -3.06 -17.87 17.26
C LYS A 10 -4.54 -17.46 17.34
N ALA A 11 -4.88 -16.48 18.18
CA ALA A 11 -6.24 -15.96 18.30
C ALA A 11 -6.78 -15.39 16.98
N LEU A 12 -5.94 -14.64 16.22
CA LEU A 12 -6.35 -14.10 14.92
C LEU A 12 -6.62 -15.20 13.89
N ARG A 13 -5.88 -16.33 13.93
CA ARG A 13 -6.12 -17.47 13.04
C ARG A 13 -7.34 -18.30 13.41
N GLU A 14 -7.72 -18.32 14.69
CA GLU A 14 -8.96 -18.98 15.14
C GLU A 14 -10.20 -18.17 14.76
N ALA A 15 -10.08 -16.84 14.64
CA ALA A 15 -11.16 -15.95 14.24
C ALA A 15 -11.49 -15.99 12.73
N VAL A 16 -10.64 -16.61 11.91
CA VAL A 16 -10.78 -16.63 10.44
C VAL A 16 -10.72 -18.04 9.92
N ASP A 17 -11.82 -18.50 9.31
CA ASP A 17 -11.83 -19.74 8.55
C ASP A 17 -11.11 -19.54 7.21
N ARG A 18 -10.17 -20.44 6.90
CA ARG A 18 -9.32 -20.38 5.70
C ARG A 18 -10.01 -20.95 4.47
N ASP A 19 -10.95 -21.86 4.66
CA ASP A 19 -11.62 -22.56 3.56
C ASP A 19 -12.91 -21.85 3.13
N SER A 20 -13.43 -20.98 4.00
CA SER A 20 -14.58 -20.14 3.70
C SER A 20 -14.25 -19.04 2.69
N LYS A 21 -15.13 -18.88 1.70
CA LYS A 21 -15.10 -17.76 0.76
C LYS A 21 -16.06 -16.69 1.27
N PHE A 22 -15.53 -15.51 1.55
CA PHE A 22 -16.31 -14.37 2.01
C PHE A 22 -16.64 -13.43 0.85
N PRO A 23 -17.86 -12.87 0.80
CA PRO A 23 -18.14 -11.66 0.04
C PRO A 23 -17.19 -10.53 0.45
N LEU A 24 -16.95 -9.57 -0.45
CA LEU A 24 -15.99 -8.49 -0.22
C LEU A 24 -16.35 -7.65 1.03
N ASP A 25 -17.62 -7.32 1.21
CA ASP A 25 -18.09 -6.50 2.33
C ASP A 25 -17.87 -7.19 3.68
N ASP A 26 -18.15 -8.50 3.75
CA ASP A 26 -17.94 -9.30 4.94
C ASP A 26 -16.45 -9.45 5.26
N ALA A 27 -15.61 -9.63 4.23
CA ALA A 27 -14.16 -9.68 4.38
C ALA A 27 -13.60 -8.37 4.94
N LEU A 28 -14.06 -7.22 4.43
CA LEU A 28 -13.66 -5.90 4.91
C LEU A 28 -14.09 -5.66 6.36
N GLY A 29 -15.29 -6.10 6.73
CA GLY A 29 -15.77 -6.05 8.11
C GLY A 29 -14.93 -6.91 9.05
N LEU A 30 -14.54 -8.10 8.62
CA LEU A 30 -13.71 -9.02 9.40
C LEU A 30 -12.28 -8.48 9.58
N VAL A 31 -11.67 -7.94 8.53
CA VAL A 31 -10.32 -7.34 8.60
C VAL A 31 -10.26 -6.24 9.66
N LYS A 32 -11.27 -5.37 9.73
CA LYS A 32 -11.34 -4.31 10.75
C LYS A 32 -11.53 -4.83 12.18
N LYS A 33 -12.25 -5.95 12.36
CA LYS A 33 -12.46 -6.57 13.68
C LYS A 33 -11.20 -7.25 14.23
N VAL A 34 -10.35 -7.73 13.32
CA VAL A 34 -9.13 -8.49 13.62
C VAL A 34 -7.90 -7.57 13.75
N ALA A 35 -8.04 -6.28 13.38
CA ALA A 35 -7.03 -5.26 13.63
C ALA A 35 -6.87 -5.02 15.14
N THR A 36 -5.70 -5.38 15.68
CA THR A 36 -5.43 -5.36 17.13
C THR A 36 -4.21 -4.52 17.48
N ALA A 37 -3.53 -3.93 16.49
CA ALA A 37 -2.48 -2.96 16.73
C ALA A 37 -3.04 -1.64 17.28
N LYS A 38 -2.16 -0.87 17.92
CA LYS A 38 -2.48 0.45 18.50
C LYS A 38 -2.40 1.61 17.50
N PHE A 39 -2.06 1.31 16.25
CA PHE A 39 -1.85 2.27 15.16
C PHE A 39 -2.69 1.85 13.95
N ASP A 40 -2.82 2.75 12.98
CA ASP A 40 -3.57 2.47 11.74
C ASP A 40 -2.88 1.36 10.93
N GLU A 41 -3.48 0.18 10.91
CA GLU A 41 -2.98 -0.96 10.17
C GLU A 41 -3.16 -0.78 8.65
N THR A 42 -2.21 -1.31 7.88
CA THR A 42 -2.30 -1.35 6.42
C THR A 42 -2.96 -2.66 5.98
N VAL A 43 -3.90 -2.58 5.04
CA VAL A 43 -4.51 -3.76 4.41
C VAL A 43 -3.69 -4.15 3.19
N ASP A 44 -3.30 -5.42 3.12
CA ASP A 44 -2.59 -6.00 1.97
C ASP A 44 -3.47 -7.07 1.30
N ILE A 45 -3.32 -7.22 -0.02
CA ILE A 45 -4.10 -8.15 -0.84
C ILE A 45 -3.14 -9.12 -1.53
N ALA A 46 -3.19 -10.38 -1.10
CA ALA A 46 -2.44 -11.45 -1.74
C ALA A 46 -3.23 -12.04 -2.92
N VAL A 47 -2.81 -11.75 -4.14
CA VAL A 47 -3.41 -12.30 -5.37
C VAL A 47 -2.50 -13.36 -5.96
N ARG A 48 -2.99 -14.60 -6.07
CA ARG A 48 -2.29 -15.66 -6.79
C ARG A 48 -2.54 -15.52 -8.29
N LEU A 49 -1.54 -15.02 -9.00
CA LEU A 49 -1.56 -14.94 -10.45
C LEU A 49 -1.11 -16.28 -11.06
N GLY A 50 -1.70 -16.68 -12.19
CA GLY A 50 -1.35 -17.88 -12.95
C GLY A 50 -0.12 -17.72 -13.86
N VAL A 51 0.73 -16.73 -13.60
CA VAL A 51 1.88 -16.37 -14.43
C VAL A 51 3.11 -17.18 -14.05
N ASN A 52 3.97 -17.49 -15.02
CA ASN A 52 5.26 -18.12 -14.77
C ASN A 52 6.38 -17.07 -14.74
N PRO A 53 6.93 -16.73 -13.55
CA PRO A 53 7.91 -15.66 -13.41
C PRO A 53 9.27 -15.96 -14.05
N ARG A 54 9.51 -17.19 -14.54
CA ARG A 54 10.72 -17.52 -15.31
C ARG A 54 10.70 -16.96 -16.73
N HIS A 55 9.51 -16.62 -17.24
CA HIS A 55 9.34 -15.99 -18.55
C HIS A 55 9.14 -14.49 -18.37
N ALA A 56 10.01 -13.69 -19.00
CA ALA A 56 10.05 -12.24 -18.78
C ALA A 56 8.77 -11.52 -19.26
N ASP A 57 8.12 -12.04 -20.30
CA ASP A 57 6.84 -11.57 -20.86
C ASP A 57 5.64 -11.78 -19.93
N GLN A 58 5.77 -12.69 -18.95
CA GLN A 58 4.72 -12.98 -17.98
C GLN A 58 4.93 -12.27 -16.63
N MET A 59 6.02 -11.51 -16.47
CA MET A 59 6.22 -10.70 -15.27
C MET A 59 5.29 -9.48 -15.30
N VAL A 60 4.44 -9.38 -14.28
CA VAL A 60 3.55 -8.23 -14.08
C VAL A 60 4.18 -7.29 -13.07
N ARG A 61 4.57 -6.10 -13.53
CA ARG A 61 5.02 -4.99 -12.68
C ARG A 61 4.31 -3.72 -13.11
N GLY A 62 3.54 -3.13 -12.21
CA GLY A 62 2.80 -1.90 -12.49
C GLY A 62 2.58 -1.10 -11.22
N ALA A 63 2.27 0.17 -11.40
CA ALA A 63 1.73 1.04 -10.38
C ALA A 63 0.30 1.40 -10.78
N VAL A 64 -0.61 1.46 -9.81
CA VAL A 64 -2.00 1.87 -10.03
C VAL A 64 -2.34 3.01 -9.09
N VAL A 65 -3.03 4.02 -9.61
CA VAL A 65 -3.61 5.07 -8.78
C VAL A 65 -4.94 4.54 -8.25
N LEU A 66 -5.05 4.44 -6.93
CA LEU A 66 -6.30 3.98 -6.29
C LEU A 66 -7.36 5.09 -6.39
N PRO A 67 -8.63 4.74 -6.68
CA PRO A 67 -9.72 5.73 -6.83
C PRO A 67 -9.99 6.54 -5.55
N HIS A 68 -9.63 6.00 -4.38
CA HIS A 68 -9.72 6.69 -3.09
C HIS A 68 -8.35 7.05 -2.49
N GLY A 69 -7.29 6.94 -3.30
CA GLY A 69 -5.91 7.09 -2.84
C GLY A 69 -5.51 6.04 -1.79
N THR A 70 -4.38 6.28 -1.12
CA THR A 70 -3.89 5.45 -0.01
C THR A 70 -4.42 5.88 1.35
N GLY A 71 -5.31 6.87 1.40
CA GLY A 71 -5.78 7.51 2.64
C GLY A 71 -4.72 8.36 3.36
N GLN A 72 -3.47 8.31 2.90
CA GLN A 72 -2.38 9.15 3.38
C GLN A 72 -2.32 10.43 2.55
N LYS A 73 -2.10 11.58 3.22
CA LYS A 73 -1.78 12.83 2.53
C LYS A 73 -0.39 12.70 1.91
N VAL A 74 -0.33 12.29 0.65
CA VAL A 74 0.89 12.30 -0.14
C VAL A 74 1.26 13.76 -0.36
N ARG A 75 2.43 14.17 0.16
CA ARG A 75 3.02 15.47 -0.12
C ARG A 75 4.13 15.27 -1.14
N VAL A 76 4.02 15.89 -2.29
CA VAL A 76 4.98 15.76 -3.40
C VAL A 76 5.92 16.95 -3.39
N ALA A 77 7.20 16.71 -3.14
CA ALA A 77 8.26 17.70 -3.29
C ALA A 77 9.04 17.44 -4.59
N VAL A 78 9.14 18.44 -5.45
CA VAL A 78 9.85 18.36 -6.74
C VAL A 78 11.09 19.23 -6.70
N PHE A 79 12.24 18.63 -6.98
CA PHE A 79 13.52 19.32 -7.13
C PHE A 79 13.72 19.64 -8.62
N ALA A 80 13.53 20.90 -9.00
CA ALA A 80 13.67 21.34 -10.39
C ALA A 80 14.11 22.82 -10.46
N ARG A 81 14.83 23.17 -11.54
CA ARG A 81 15.28 24.54 -11.85
C ARG A 81 14.66 25.02 -13.16
N GLY A 82 14.40 26.31 -13.28
CA GLY A 82 13.97 26.95 -14.53
C GLY A 82 12.59 26.48 -15.00
N ASP A 83 12.44 26.20 -16.29
CA ASP A 83 11.13 25.90 -16.91
C ASP A 83 10.47 24.63 -16.35
N LYS A 84 11.28 23.64 -15.94
CA LYS A 84 10.78 22.40 -15.31
C LYS A 84 10.20 22.63 -13.91
N ALA A 85 10.59 23.71 -13.23
CA ALA A 85 9.99 24.10 -11.96
C ALA A 85 8.57 24.64 -12.17
N LYS A 86 8.38 25.47 -13.21
CA LYS A 86 7.06 25.99 -13.59
C LYS A 86 6.11 24.87 -14.03
N GLU A 87 6.60 23.94 -14.85
CA GLU A 87 5.83 22.75 -15.25
C GLU A 87 5.42 21.90 -14.03
N ALA A 88 6.27 21.81 -13.00
CA ALA A 88 5.97 21.07 -11.77
C ALA A 88 4.95 21.80 -10.87
N GLU A 89 5.02 23.13 -10.78
CA GLU A 89 4.02 23.95 -10.08
C GLU A 89 2.66 23.85 -10.78
N GLU A 90 2.63 23.96 -12.11
CA GLU A 90 1.41 23.83 -12.91
C GLU A 90 0.81 22.42 -12.86
N ALA A 91 1.64 21.39 -12.71
CA ALA A 91 1.21 20.00 -12.52
C ALA A 91 0.70 19.70 -11.10
N GLY A 92 0.80 20.65 -10.15
CA GLY A 92 0.25 20.53 -8.80
C GLY A 92 1.17 19.88 -7.77
N ALA A 93 2.49 20.07 -7.88
CA ALA A 93 3.42 19.69 -6.81
C ALA A 93 3.22 20.56 -5.55
N ASP A 94 3.24 19.95 -4.36
CA ASP A 94 3.02 20.65 -3.09
C ASP A 94 4.19 21.57 -2.70
N VAL A 95 5.41 21.21 -3.10
CA VAL A 95 6.61 22.03 -2.89
C VAL A 95 7.53 21.90 -4.10
N VAL A 96 7.90 23.03 -4.71
CA VAL A 96 8.90 23.08 -5.79
C VAL A 96 10.06 23.96 -5.33
N GLY A 97 11.29 23.50 -5.53
CA GLY A 97 12.46 24.25 -5.11
C GLY A 97 13.78 23.62 -5.57
N ASP A 98 14.86 24.36 -5.37
CA ASP A 98 16.21 23.94 -5.74
C ASP A 98 17.12 23.90 -4.50
N ALA A 99 17.90 24.94 -4.24
CA ALA A 99 18.75 25.01 -3.04
C ALA A 99 17.93 25.24 -1.74
N ASP A 100 16.82 25.97 -1.83
CA ASP A 100 15.98 26.33 -0.66
C ASP A 100 15.22 25.14 -0.04
N LEU A 101 15.06 24.05 -0.81
CA LEU A 101 14.50 22.78 -0.30
C LEU A 101 15.54 21.92 0.39
N VAL A 102 16.84 22.14 0.13
CA VAL A 102 17.95 21.37 0.72
C VAL A 102 18.26 21.85 2.14
N GLU A 103 18.03 23.13 2.43
CA GLU A 103 18.25 23.73 3.75
C GLU A 103 17.03 23.62 4.70
N LYS A 104 15.88 23.15 4.21
CA LYS A 104 14.62 23.01 4.97
C LYS A 104 14.42 21.61 5.54
#